data_AF-A0A815WR18-F1
#
_entry.id   AF-A0A815WR18-F1
#
_cell.length_a   1.000
_cell.length_b   1.000
_cell.length_c   1.000
_cell.angle_alpha   90.00
_cell.angle_beta   90.00
_cell.angle_gamma   90.00
#
_symmetry.space_group_name_H-M   'P 1'
#
loop_
_entity.id
_entity.type
_entity.pdbx_description
1 polymer ?
#
loop_
_entity_poly.entity_id
_entity_poly.type
_entity_poly.pdbx_seq_one_letter_code
_entity_poly.pdbx_strand_id
1 'polypeptide(L)'
;LIDVLIININDLNDHGPIFEKDFYQININKSSQIGSIIFQIIALSYDPIMNGNISYYLINSSSIFSIDKYTGNIYLNEYIPSIITNFTLIIEAIEDGINLIDRTNVFISIIND
;
A
#
# COMPACT_ATOMS: atom_id res chain seq x y z
N LEU A 1 -26.48 -33.84 -20.94
CA LEU A 1 -25.68 -33.29 -19.83
C LEU A 1 -25.75 -31.79 -19.95
N ILE A 2 -26.22 -31.10 -18.92
CA ILE A 2 -26.17 -29.64 -18.84
C ILE A 2 -24.95 -29.36 -17.96
N ASP A 3 -23.87 -28.85 -18.54
CA ASP A 3 -22.77 -28.31 -17.76
C ASP A 3 -23.24 -27.01 -17.13
N VAL A 4 -23.62 -27.08 -15.86
CA VAL A 4 -23.86 -25.88 -15.06
C VAL A 4 -22.48 -25.39 -14.64
N LEU A 5 -21.95 -24.41 -15.37
CA LEU A 5 -20.82 -23.61 -14.91
C LEU A 5 -21.31 -22.71 -13.77
N ILE A 6 -21.15 -23.17 -12.53
CA ILE A 6 -21.37 -22.35 -11.34
C ILE A 6 -20.16 -21.42 -11.21
N ILE A 7 -20.26 -20.21 -11.78
CA ILE A 7 -19.34 -19.12 -11.44
C ILE A 7 -19.76 -18.63 -10.07
N ASN A 8 -19.12 -19.12 -9.02
CA ASN A 8 -19.26 -18.54 -7.70
C ASN A 8 -18.26 -17.38 -7.59
N ILE A 9 -18.81 -16.17 -7.61
CA ILE A 9 -18.10 -14.90 -7.41
C ILE A 9 -17.68 -14.86 -5.94
N ASN A 10 -16.42 -15.20 -5.69
CA ASN A 10 -15.56 -14.76 -4.59
C ASN A 10 -14.36 -15.73 -4.57
N ASP A 11 -13.22 -15.27 -5.06
CA ASP A 11 -11.93 -15.86 -4.70
C ASP A 11 -11.88 -15.93 -3.17
N LEU A 12 -12.03 -17.15 -2.66
CA LEU A 12 -11.81 -17.46 -1.27
C LEU A 12 -10.32 -17.26 -1.02
N ASN A 13 -9.97 -16.10 -0.47
CA ASN A 13 -8.89 -15.88 0.50
C ASN A 13 -7.95 -17.10 0.68
N ASP A 14 -6.88 -17.15 -0.12
CA ASP A 14 -5.76 -18.06 0.12
C ASP A 14 -4.63 -17.23 0.75
N HIS A 15 -4.78 -17.02 2.06
CA HIS A 15 -3.77 -16.76 3.12
C HIS A 15 -2.67 -15.69 2.94
N GLY A 16 -2.78 -14.74 2.02
CA GLY A 16 -1.80 -13.65 1.90
C GLY A 16 -1.88 -12.59 3.00
N PRO A 17 -0.91 -11.64 3.05
CA PRO A 17 -1.04 -10.48 3.91
C PRO A 17 -2.26 -9.67 3.48
N ILE A 18 -3.00 -9.06 4.41
CA ILE A 18 -4.22 -8.30 4.11
C ILE A 18 -4.04 -6.88 4.65
N PHE A 19 -4.19 -5.87 3.80
CA PHE A 19 -4.25 -4.49 4.26
C PHE A 19 -5.52 -4.22 5.09
N GLU A 20 -5.44 -3.36 6.10
CA GLU A 20 -6.60 -3.03 6.96
C GLU A 20 -7.78 -2.39 6.20
N LYS A 21 -7.53 -1.83 5.01
CA LYS A 21 -8.52 -1.17 4.15
C LYS A 21 -8.24 -1.48 2.69
N ASP A 22 -9.31 -1.56 1.90
CA ASP A 22 -9.25 -1.70 0.43
C ASP A 22 -8.43 -0.57 -0.22
N PHE A 23 -8.52 0.64 0.34
CA PHE A 23 -7.71 1.79 -0.03
C PHE A 23 -7.61 2.79 1.12
N TYR A 24 -6.62 3.67 1.01
CA TYR A 24 -6.34 4.73 1.98
C TYR A 24 -6.46 6.10 1.31
N GLN A 25 -6.99 7.07 2.04
CA GLN A 25 -7.04 8.46 1.63
C GLN A 25 -6.37 9.31 2.71
N ILE A 26 -5.36 10.08 2.31
CA ILE A 26 -4.62 10.96 3.21
C ILE A 26 -4.46 12.35 2.59
N ASN A 27 -4.27 13.34 3.47
CA ASN A 27 -3.88 14.69 3.08
C ASN A 27 -2.46 14.93 3.55
N ILE A 28 -1.61 15.47 2.68
CA ILE A 28 -0.27 15.94 3.06
C ILE A 28 -0.16 17.42 2.72
N ASN A 29 0.55 18.16 3.55
CA ASN A 29 0.82 19.55 3.23
C ASN A 29 1.86 19.66 2.13
N LYS A 30 1.69 20.61 1.22
CA LYS A 30 2.69 20.94 0.20
C LYS A 30 4.03 21.40 0.79
N SER A 31 4.03 21.95 2.01
CA SER A 31 5.21 22.37 2.77
C SER A 31 5.81 21.27 3.65
N SER A 32 5.29 20.03 3.58
CA SER A 32 5.79 18.91 4.40
C SER A 32 7.30 18.73 4.24
N GLN A 33 7.96 18.48 5.36
CA GLN A 33 9.41 18.38 5.41
C GLN A 33 9.91 17.15 4.63
N ILE A 34 10.93 17.33 3.78
CA ILE A 34 11.63 16.22 3.14
C ILE A 34 12.28 15.32 4.20
N GLY A 35 12.12 14.01 4.04
CA GLY A 35 12.54 12.97 4.98
C GLY A 35 11.51 12.66 6.05
N SER A 36 10.37 13.35 6.09
CA SER A 36 9.28 13.03 7.04
C SER A 36 8.50 11.79 6.61
N ILE A 37 7.95 11.09 7.61
CA ILE A 37 6.96 10.03 7.41
C ILE A 37 5.61 10.71 7.21
N ILE A 38 4.97 10.46 6.07
CA ILE A 38 3.66 11.04 5.75
C ILE A 38 2.50 10.09 6.07
N PHE A 39 2.77 8.79 6.08
CA PHE A 39 1.79 7.75 6.36
C PHE A 39 2.49 6.44 6.72
N GLN A 40 1.87 5.62 7.55
CA GLN A 40 2.28 4.24 7.77
C GLN A 40 1.15 3.33 7.31
N ILE A 41 1.47 2.40 6.44
CA ILE A 41 0.53 1.37 5.98
C ILE A 41 0.82 0.05 6.67
N ILE A 42 -0.24 -0.70 6.98
CA ILE A 42 -0.15 -1.96 7.71
C ILE A 42 -0.92 -3.02 6.94
N ALA A 43 -0.27 -4.16 6.72
CA ALA A 43 -0.89 -5.41 6.34
C ALA A 43 -0.67 -6.47 7.44
N LEU A 44 -1.61 -7.40 7.56
CA LEU A 44 -1.59 -8.47 8.54
C LEU A 44 -1.60 -9.82 7.85
N SER A 45 -0.73 -10.73 8.26
CA SER A 45 -0.79 -12.14 7.86
C SER A 45 -1.95 -12.83 8.58
N TYR A 46 -2.48 -13.87 7.93
CA TYR A 46 -3.42 -14.77 8.57
C TYR A 46 -2.77 -15.59 9.70
N ASP A 47 -1.46 -15.87 9.61
CA ASP A 47 -0.67 -16.42 10.72
C ASP A 47 -0.04 -15.29 11.54
N PRO A 48 -0.51 -15.01 12.76
CA PRO A 48 0.03 -13.93 13.58
C PRO A 48 1.53 -14.06 13.89
N ILE A 49 2.09 -15.28 13.82
CA ILE A 49 3.53 -15.52 13.99
C ILE A 49 4.33 -14.95 12.82
N MET A 50 3.71 -14.80 11.65
CA MET A 50 4.33 -14.34 10.40
C MET A 50 4.10 -12.84 10.11
N ASN A 51 3.36 -12.10 10.94
CA ASN A 51 3.19 -10.64 10.79
C ASN A 51 4.51 -9.86 10.70
N GLY A 52 5.59 -10.36 11.32
CA GLY A 52 6.93 -9.77 11.25
C GLY A 52 7.71 -10.07 9.96
N ASN A 53 7.14 -10.88 9.06
CA ASN A 53 7.75 -11.33 7.81
C ASN A 53 7.05 -10.72 6.57
N ILE A 54 6.36 -9.59 6.76
CA ILE A 54 5.72 -8.86 5.66
C ILE A 54 6.66 -7.79 5.15
N SER A 55 6.94 -7.85 3.85
CA SER A 55 7.74 -6.86 3.13
C SER A 55 6.85 -5.97 2.26
N TYR A 56 7.05 -4.66 2.35
CA TYR A 56 6.27 -3.65 1.62
C TYR A 56 7.04 -3.07 0.43
N TYR A 57 6.34 -2.85 -0.68
CA TYR A 57 6.92 -2.32 -1.91
C TYR A 57 6.03 -1.26 -2.55
N LEU A 58 6.67 -0.19 -3.03
CA LEU A 58 6.02 0.82 -3.86
C LEU A 58 6.14 0.39 -5.33
N ILE A 59 5.03 -0.08 -5.91
CA ILE A 59 5.01 -0.68 -7.24
C ILE A 59 5.15 0.37 -8.34
N ASN A 60 4.45 1.49 -8.20
CA ASN A 60 4.64 2.62 -9.09
C ASN A 60 5.79 3.49 -8.59
N SER A 61 7.00 3.23 -9.09
CA SER A 61 8.22 3.94 -8.70
C SER A 61 8.01 5.46 -8.72
N SER A 62 8.54 6.13 -7.70
CA SER A 62 8.47 7.57 -7.51
C SER A 62 9.81 8.07 -7.00
N SER A 63 10.26 9.24 -7.47
CA SER A 63 11.38 9.95 -6.83
C SER A 63 10.91 10.71 -5.59
N ILE A 64 9.64 11.11 -5.56
CA ILE A 64 9.03 11.92 -4.50
C ILE A 64 8.68 11.08 -3.28
N PHE A 65 8.32 9.81 -3.46
CA PHE A 65 7.91 8.93 -2.37
C PHE A 65 8.72 7.65 -2.34
N SER A 66 8.98 7.16 -1.13
CA SER A 66 9.51 5.81 -0.91
C SER A 66 8.77 5.14 0.24
N ILE A 67 8.87 3.82 0.32
CA ILE A 67 8.33 3.04 1.42
C ILE A 67 9.46 2.25 2.08
N ASP A 68 9.51 2.27 3.40
CA ASP A 68 10.37 1.37 4.16
C ASP A 68 9.75 -0.04 4.14
N LYS A 69 10.54 -0.99 3.63
CA LYS A 69 10.07 -2.35 3.37
C LYS A 69 9.64 -3.13 4.60
N TYR A 70 10.06 -2.75 5.80
CA TYR A 70 9.76 -3.53 7.00
C TYR A 70 8.69 -2.89 7.88
N THR A 71 8.59 -1.56 7.83
CA THR A 71 7.69 -0.79 8.69
C THR A 71 6.44 -0.31 7.97
N GLY A 72 6.43 -0.31 6.64
CA GLY A 72 5.35 0.27 5.83
C GLY A 72 5.30 1.81 5.92
N ASN A 73 6.33 2.45 6.47
CA ASN A 73 6.42 3.90 6.54
C ASN A 73 6.67 4.48 5.14
N ILE A 74 5.78 5.37 4.71
CA ILE A 74 5.89 6.11 3.45
C ILE A 74 6.55 7.46 3.75
N TYR A 75 7.67 7.71 3.08
CA TYR A 75 8.48 8.92 3.23
C TYR A 75 8.30 9.86 2.04
N LEU A 76 8.34 11.16 2.32
CA LEU A 76 8.48 12.21 1.32
C LEU A 76 9.97 12.51 1.07
N ASN A 77 10.48 12.25 -0.12
CA ASN A 77 11.90 12.37 -0.46
C ASN A 77 12.25 13.65 -1.23
N GLU A 78 11.28 14.26 -1.91
CA GLU A 78 11.48 15.45 -2.73
C GLU A 78 10.36 16.46 -2.53
N TYR A 79 10.57 17.70 -2.99
CA TYR A 79 9.53 18.71 -3.02
C TYR A 79 8.41 18.34 -3.98
N ILE A 80 7.17 18.61 -3.58
CA ILE A 80 5.99 18.40 -4.44
C ILE A 80 5.90 19.54 -5.46
N PRO A 81 5.92 19.25 -6.78
CA PRO A 81 5.83 20.29 -7.80
C PRO A 81 4.53 21.08 -7.70
N SER A 82 4.58 22.38 -8.01
CA SER A 82 3.46 23.27 -7.70
C SER A 82 2.14 22.97 -8.42
N ILE A 83 2.22 22.33 -9.59
CA ILE A 83 1.07 21.96 -10.42
C ILE A 83 0.39 20.67 -9.94
N ILE A 84 1.05 19.88 -9.09
CA ILE A 84 0.54 18.59 -8.64
C ILE A 84 -0.39 18.79 -7.43
N THR A 85 -1.60 18.25 -7.53
CA THR A 85 -2.62 18.33 -6.47
C THR A 85 -2.93 16.99 -5.81
N ASN A 86 -2.48 15.89 -6.40
CA ASN A 86 -2.70 14.56 -5.87
C ASN A 86 -1.68 13.54 -6.39
N PHE A 87 -1.57 12.43 -5.67
CA PHE A 87 -0.86 11.23 -6.10
C PHE A 87 -1.70 10.00 -5.79
N THR A 88 -1.46 8.93 -6.55
CA THR A 88 -1.89 7.58 -6.19
C THR A 88 -0.64 6.71 -6.07
N LEU A 89 -0.42 6.13 -4.90
CA LEU A 89 0.62 5.14 -4.68
C LEU A 89 -0.01 3.74 -4.67
N ILE A 90 0.62 2.80 -5.35
CA ILE A 90 0.26 1.39 -5.38
C ILE A 90 1.25 0.66 -4.48
N ILE A 91 0.75 0.17 -3.35
CA ILE A 91 1.56 -0.55 -2.37
C ILE A 91 1.25 -2.03 -2.48
N GLU A 92 2.29 -2.85 -2.53
CA GLU A 92 2.22 -4.30 -2.42
C GLU A 92 2.79 -4.73 -1.06
N ALA A 93 2.07 -5.60 -0.37
CA ALA A 93 2.58 -6.35 0.77
C ALA A 93 2.84 -7.79 0.31
N ILE A 94 4.01 -8.32 0.65
CA ILE A 94 4.40 -9.70 0.37
C ILE A 94 4.69 -10.38 1.68
N GLU A 95 4.12 -11.57 1.89
CA GLU A 95 4.53 -12.43 3.01
C GLU A 95 5.72 -13.29 2.59
N ASP A 96 6.86 -13.04 3.25
CA ASP A 96 8.13 -13.66 2.90
C ASP A 96 8.08 -15.18 3.12
N GLY A 97 8.60 -15.92 2.14
CA GLY A 97 8.71 -17.39 2.19
C GLY A 97 7.52 -18.14 1.60
N ILE A 98 6.36 -17.50 1.44
CA ILE A 98 5.17 -18.10 0.80
C ILE A 98 4.75 -17.41 -0.51
N ASN A 99 5.32 -16.24 -0.82
CA ASN A 99 5.07 -15.47 -2.04
C ASN A 99 3.59 -15.12 -2.28
N LEU A 100 2.81 -14.99 -1.20
CA LEU A 100 1.46 -14.45 -1.26
C LEU A 100 1.52 -12.94 -1.16
N ILE A 101 0.66 -12.27 -1.92
CA ILE A 101 0.67 -10.82 -2.08
C ILE A 101 -0.72 -10.23 -1.87
N ASP A 102 -0.75 -9.00 -1.41
CA ASP A 102 -1.92 -8.12 -1.50
C ASP A 102 -1.48 -6.73 -1.95
N ARG A 103 -2.40 -6.01 -2.59
CA ARG A 103 -2.14 -4.68 -3.12
C ARG A 103 -3.25 -3.71 -2.73
N THR A 104 -2.85 -2.51 -2.35
CA THR A 104 -3.78 -1.43 -2.05
C THR A 104 -3.31 -0.10 -2.64
N ASN A 105 -4.25 0.83 -2.75
CA ASN A 105 -3.97 2.19 -3.21
C ASN A 105 -3.96 3.16 -2.04
N VAL A 106 -2.98 4.06 -2.03
CA VAL A 106 -2.95 5.25 -1.17
C VAL A 106 -3.17 6.48 -2.04
N PHE A 107 -4.35 7.09 -1.90
CA PHE A 107 -4.70 8.35 -2.53
C PHE A 107 -4.23 9.50 -1.64
N ILE A 108 -3.32 10.32 -2.16
CA ILE A 108 -2.73 11.43 -1.46
C ILE A 108 -3.28 12.72 -2.07
N SER A 109 -4.00 13.53 -1.28
CA SER A 109 -4.37 14.88 -1.67
C SER A 109 -3.36 15.89 -1.13
N ILE A 110 -2.93 16.82 -1.97
CA ILE A 110 -2.01 17.89 -1.58
C ILE A 110 -2.82 19.09 -1.13
N ILE A 111 -2.70 19.44 0.14
CA ILE A 111 -3.32 20.65 0.69
C ILE A 111 -2.26 21.75 0.84
N ASN A 112 -2.69 22.99 0.68
CA ASN A 112 -1.87 24.14 1.05
C ASN A 112 -2.11 24.45 2.53
N ASP A 113 -1.09 24.97 3.21
CA ASP A 113 -1.24 25.60 4.52
C ASP A 113 -2.30 26.73 4.51
#